data_AF-A0A914F208-F1
#
_entry.id   AF-A0A914F208-F1
#
_cell.length_a   1.000
_cell.length_b   1.000
_cell.length_c   1.000
_cell.angle_alpha   90.00
_cell.angle_beta   90.00
_cell.angle_gamma   90.00
#
_symmetry.space_group_name_H-M   'P 1'
#
loop_
_entity.id
_entity.type
_entity.pdbx_description
1 polymer ?
#
loop_
_entity_poly.entity_id
_entity_poly.type
_entity_poly.pdbx_seq_one_letter_code
_entity_poly.pdbx_strand_id
1 'polypeptide(L)'
;MDETPRANVSGIDKFLDVIRNMFPENIIEATFRQTSTEYIRLNESDPNSLVLKVNKSDGMNVLGLIVFCIAVGVALSYLGDKGKPLADVFIALDHVITILVGLLMWYAPIGIASLIASKIMEIHDLGKTLQSLGLYMVTVILGLVIHLFGTISLVYFAASRKNPYKFLKGLIQAAMTALGTASSAATLPVTFRCLEANGIDPSYTKFVLPVGAMINMDGTALYEAVASIFIAQINGISLSFGQVVTVSITATLASIGAASIPSAGLVTMLIVLSAVGLPADDISIIIAVDWLL
;
A
#
# COMPACT_ATOMS: atom_id res chain seq x y z
N MET A 1 22.90 -12.29 -15.72
CA MET A 1 22.98 -11.86 -17.13
C MET A 1 21.68 -12.26 -17.79
N ASP A 2 20.67 -11.39 -17.70
CA ASP A 2 19.59 -11.24 -18.71
C ASP A 2 18.77 -9.99 -18.33
N GLU A 3 19.39 -8.81 -18.43
CA GLU A 3 18.67 -7.54 -18.26
C GLU A 3 18.35 -6.98 -19.64
N THR A 4 17.40 -7.62 -20.32
CA THR A 4 16.70 -6.95 -21.41
C THR A 4 16.00 -5.71 -20.82
N PRO A 5 16.15 -4.52 -21.43
CA PRO A 5 15.54 -3.32 -20.89
C PRO A 5 14.02 -3.48 -20.94
N ARG A 6 13.41 -3.63 -19.75
CA ARG A 6 11.96 -3.75 -19.57
C ARG A 6 11.33 -2.46 -20.08
N ALA A 7 10.51 -2.55 -21.13
CA ALA A 7 9.71 -1.42 -21.57
C ALA A 7 8.69 -1.08 -20.48
N ASN A 8 8.50 0.21 -20.22
CA ASN A 8 7.58 0.69 -19.18
C ASN A 8 6.17 0.18 -19.46
N VAL A 9 5.57 -0.48 -18.46
CA VAL A 9 4.23 -1.03 -18.53
C VAL A 9 3.21 0.13 -18.53
N SER A 10 2.20 0.08 -19.41
CA SER A 10 1.18 1.13 -19.49
C SER A 10 0.34 1.17 -18.20
N GLY A 11 -0.12 2.36 -17.81
CA GLY A 11 -1.04 2.52 -16.67
C GLY A 11 -2.34 1.73 -16.82
N ILE A 12 -2.82 1.53 -18.06
CA ILE A 12 -4.00 0.70 -18.35
C ILE A 12 -3.71 -0.78 -18.03
N ASP A 13 -2.52 -1.28 -18.35
CA ASP A 13 -2.15 -2.67 -18.08
C ASP A 13 -2.07 -2.93 -16.57
N LYS A 14 -1.54 -1.96 -15.81
CA LYS A 14 -1.53 -2.03 -14.34
C LYS A 14 -2.93 -2.01 -13.74
N PHE A 15 -3.84 -1.19 -14.28
CA PHE A 15 -5.25 -1.22 -13.86
C PHE A 15 -5.90 -2.57 -14.19
N LEU A 16 -5.63 -3.14 -15.36
CA LEU A 16 -6.11 -4.48 -15.72
C LEU A 16 -5.53 -5.57 -14.81
N ASP A 17 -4.29 -5.41 -14.34
CA ASP A 17 -3.70 -6.33 -13.36
C ASP A 17 -4.41 -6.27 -12.01
N VAL A 18 -4.89 -5.10 -11.57
CA VAL A 18 -5.75 -5.02 -10.37
C VAL A 18 -7.01 -5.87 -10.55
N ILE A 19 -7.69 -5.75 -11.70
CA ILE A 19 -8.90 -6.54 -11.99
C ILE A 19 -8.59 -8.03 -12.06
N ARG A 20 -7.48 -8.43 -12.70
CA ARG A 20 -7.04 -9.84 -12.75
C ARG A 20 -6.75 -10.37 -11.35
N ASN A 21 -6.12 -9.58 -10.50
CA ASN A 21 -5.86 -9.96 -9.12
C ASN A 21 -7.13 -10.04 -8.26
N MET A 22 -8.19 -9.28 -8.56
CA MET A 22 -9.49 -9.44 -7.87
C MET A 22 -10.13 -10.82 -8.11
N PHE A 23 -9.86 -11.44 -9.26
CA PHE A 23 -10.43 -12.73 -9.65
C PHE A 23 -9.32 -13.73 -9.98
N PRO A 24 -8.60 -14.26 -8.97
CA PRO A 24 -7.50 -15.18 -9.20
C PRO A 24 -7.99 -16.50 -9.81
N GLU A 25 -7.23 -17.01 -10.78
CA GLU A 25 -7.51 -18.31 -11.43
C GLU A 25 -7.46 -19.48 -10.44
N ASN A 26 -6.65 -19.35 -9.39
CA ASN A 26 -6.46 -20.37 -8.35
C ASN A 26 -6.24 -19.72 -6.98
N ILE A 27 -7.12 -20.05 -6.02
CA ILE A 27 -7.07 -19.51 -4.66
C ILE A 27 -5.84 -19.99 -3.87
N ILE A 28 -5.41 -21.23 -4.09
CA ILE A 28 -4.21 -21.76 -3.43
C ILE A 28 -2.99 -21.00 -3.94
N GLU A 29 -2.90 -20.79 -5.25
CA GLU A 29 -1.80 -20.03 -5.84
C GLU A 29 -1.83 -18.56 -5.39
N ALA A 30 -3.00 -17.96 -5.22
CA ALA A 30 -3.16 -16.60 -4.72
C ALA A 30 -2.58 -16.38 -3.31
N THR A 31 -2.34 -17.44 -2.53
CA THR A 31 -1.71 -17.32 -1.20
C THR A 31 -0.21 -17.00 -1.28
N PHE A 32 0.46 -17.24 -2.41
CA PHE A 32 1.89 -16.99 -2.57
C PHE A 32 2.28 -16.34 -3.90
N ARG A 33 1.35 -16.15 -4.84
CA ARG A 33 1.59 -15.46 -6.13
C ARG A 33 0.51 -14.44 -6.44
N GLN A 34 0.91 -13.43 -7.20
CA GLN A 34 0.06 -12.38 -7.75
C GLN A 34 0.32 -12.21 -9.24
N THR A 35 -0.66 -11.68 -9.97
CA THR A 35 -0.56 -11.45 -11.40
C THR A 35 0.04 -10.07 -11.68
N SER A 36 1.07 -10.01 -12.52
CA SER A 36 1.65 -8.77 -13.02
C SER A 36 1.98 -8.90 -14.50
N THR A 37 1.66 -7.87 -15.27
CA THR A 37 2.08 -7.74 -16.66
C THR A 37 3.50 -7.22 -16.77
N GLU A 38 4.24 -7.81 -17.70
CA GLU A 38 5.57 -7.38 -18.11
C GLU A 38 5.65 -7.40 -19.64
N TYR A 39 6.32 -6.41 -20.22
CA TYR A 39 6.63 -6.40 -21.64
C TYR A 39 7.93 -7.17 -21.88
N ILE A 40 7.86 -8.25 -22.65
CA ILE A 40 9.03 -9.04 -23.04
C ILE A 40 9.32 -8.77 -24.50
N ARG A 41 10.60 -8.55 -24.82
CA ARG A 41 11.09 -8.47 -26.19
C ARG A 41 11.26 -9.88 -26.74
N LEU A 42 10.56 -10.20 -27.82
CA LEU A 42 10.69 -11.51 -28.47
C LEU A 42 11.96 -11.61 -29.34
N ASN A 43 12.47 -10.48 -29.82
CA ASN A 43 13.71 -10.41 -30.60
C ASN A 43 14.53 -9.18 -30.20
N GLU A 44 15.75 -9.38 -29.72
CA GLU A 44 16.65 -8.28 -29.32
C GLU A 44 16.98 -7.32 -30.48
N SER A 45 16.87 -7.79 -31.72
CA SER A 45 17.23 -7.03 -32.93
C SER A 45 16.10 -6.18 -33.51
N ASP A 46 14.84 -6.43 -33.12
CA ASP A 46 13.68 -5.68 -33.63
C ASP A 46 13.04 -4.85 -32.50
N PRO A 47 13.16 -3.51 -32.55
CA PRO A 47 12.61 -2.63 -31.52
C PRO A 47 11.07 -2.68 -31.42
N ASN A 48 10.36 -3.25 -32.41
CA ASN A 48 8.91 -3.39 -32.40
C ASN A 48 8.41 -4.76 -31.90
N SER A 49 9.29 -5.66 -31.47
CA SER A 49 8.93 -7.03 -31.03
C SER A 49 8.46 -7.14 -29.57
N LEU A 50 7.90 -6.05 -29.01
CA LEU A 50 7.38 -6.04 -27.64
C LEU A 50 6.04 -6.77 -27.57
N VAL A 51 5.97 -7.82 -26.77
CA VAL A 51 4.73 -8.53 -26.48
C VAL A 51 4.41 -8.43 -24.99
N LEU A 52 3.16 -8.09 -24.70
CA LEU A 52 2.64 -8.09 -23.33
C LEU A 52 2.49 -9.54 -22.87
N LYS A 53 3.24 -9.91 -21.84
CA LYS A 53 3.12 -11.22 -21.19
C LYS A 53 2.56 -11.02 -19.79
N VAL A 54 1.45 -11.72 -19.53
CA VAL A 54 0.92 -11.84 -18.17
C VAL A 54 1.80 -12.85 -17.44
N ASN A 55 2.48 -12.41 -16.39
CA ASN A 55 3.36 -13.24 -15.58
C ASN A 55 2.79 -13.36 -14.16
N LYS A 56 3.25 -14.38 -13.43
CA LYS A 56 2.95 -14.54 -12.01
C LYS A 56 4.21 -14.17 -11.23
N SER A 57 4.11 -13.16 -10.38
CA SER A 57 5.19 -12.75 -9.48
C SER A 57 4.96 -13.37 -8.10
N ASP A 58 6.05 -13.62 -7.39
CA ASP A 58 5.99 -14.08 -6.01
C ASP A 58 5.47 -12.94 -5.10
N GLY A 59 4.55 -13.29 -4.21
CA GLY A 59 3.84 -12.34 -3.35
C GLY A 59 2.38 -12.71 -3.20
N MET A 60 1.84 -12.56 -1.99
CA MET A 60 0.46 -12.92 -1.70
C MET A 60 -0.52 -11.96 -2.39
N ASN A 61 -1.46 -12.49 -3.17
CA ASN A 61 -2.56 -11.72 -3.76
C ASN A 61 -3.67 -11.50 -2.71
N VAL A 62 -3.45 -10.54 -1.82
CA VAL A 62 -4.38 -10.21 -0.73
C VAL A 62 -5.74 -9.75 -1.27
N LEU A 63 -5.77 -8.98 -2.37
CA LEU A 63 -7.00 -8.47 -2.97
C LEU A 63 -7.92 -9.60 -3.43
N GLY A 64 -7.38 -10.57 -4.18
CA GLY A 64 -8.13 -11.73 -4.65
C GLY A 64 -8.65 -12.60 -3.51
N LEU A 65 -7.83 -12.78 -2.46
CA LEU A 65 -8.24 -13.52 -1.26
C LEU A 65 -9.40 -12.82 -0.52
N ILE A 66 -9.38 -11.48 -0.43
CA ILE A 66 -10.47 -10.70 0.19
C ILE A 66 -11.76 -10.86 -0.62
N VAL A 67 -11.72 -10.65 -1.94
CA VAL A 67 -12.89 -10.78 -2.81
C VAL A 67 -13.50 -12.18 -2.70
N PHE A 68 -12.65 -13.21 -2.71
CA PHE A 68 -13.08 -14.59 -2.52
C PHE A 68 -13.71 -14.82 -1.13
N CYS A 69 -13.07 -14.38 -0.04
CA CYS A 69 -13.59 -14.54 1.32
C CYS A 69 -14.94 -13.82 1.51
N ILE A 70 -15.13 -12.64 0.91
CA ILE A 70 -16.42 -11.93 0.93
C ILE A 70 -17.48 -12.75 0.19
N ALA A 71 -17.17 -13.26 -1.02
CA ALA A 71 -18.11 -14.07 -1.79
C ALA A 71 -18.50 -15.36 -1.05
N VAL A 72 -17.54 -16.04 -0.42
CA VAL A 72 -17.79 -17.22 0.42
C VAL A 72 -18.64 -16.85 1.65
N GLY A 73 -18.33 -15.75 2.33
CA GLY A 73 -19.11 -15.28 3.47
C GLY A 73 -20.57 -14.97 3.12
N VAL A 74 -20.81 -14.31 1.99
CA VAL A 74 -22.17 -14.06 1.47
C VAL A 74 -22.88 -15.37 1.11
N ALA A 75 -22.19 -16.31 0.47
CA ALA A 75 -22.75 -17.61 0.14
C ALA A 75 -23.14 -18.40 1.41
N LEU A 76 -22.27 -18.45 2.42
CA LEU A 76 -22.54 -19.10 3.71
C LEU A 76 -23.74 -18.47 4.42
N SER A 77 -23.83 -17.13 4.39
CA SER A 77 -24.97 -16.40 4.96
C SER A 77 -26.28 -16.79 4.26
N TYR A 78 -26.27 -16.93 2.93
CA TYR A 78 -27.43 -17.37 2.15
C TYR A 78 -27.82 -18.84 2.43
N LEU A 79 -26.85 -19.72 2.69
CA LEU A 79 -27.09 -21.13 3.02
C LEU A 79 -27.75 -21.33 4.42
N GLY A 80 -27.70 -20.32 5.29
CA GLY A 80 -28.28 -20.38 6.63
C GLY A 80 -27.73 -21.55 7.45
N ASP A 81 -28.62 -22.37 8.00
CA ASP A 81 -28.26 -23.50 8.88
C ASP A 81 -27.34 -24.53 8.21
N LYS A 82 -27.42 -24.70 6.89
CA LYS A 82 -26.55 -25.62 6.15
C LYS A 82 -25.11 -25.11 6.06
N GLY A 83 -24.92 -23.79 6.07
CA GLY A 83 -23.60 -23.15 6.03
C GLY A 83 -22.95 -23.01 7.41
N LYS A 84 -23.75 -23.12 8.48
CA LYS A 84 -23.31 -22.89 9.85
C LYS A 84 -22.09 -23.73 10.29
N PRO A 85 -22.00 -25.05 9.99
CA PRO A 85 -20.82 -25.82 10.40
C PRO A 85 -19.51 -25.29 9.81
N LEU A 86 -19.53 -24.82 8.56
CA LEU A 86 -18.35 -24.26 7.92
C LEU A 86 -18.05 -22.84 8.45
N ALA A 87 -19.08 -22.03 8.71
CA ALA A 87 -18.91 -20.73 9.36
C ALA A 87 -18.29 -20.86 10.77
N ASP A 88 -18.74 -21.84 11.56
CA ASP A 88 -18.23 -22.10 12.91
C ASP A 88 -16.74 -22.50 12.88
N VAL A 89 -16.30 -23.24 11.85
CA VAL A 89 -14.87 -23.55 11.63
C VAL A 89 -14.07 -22.27 11.38
N PHE A 90 -14.56 -21.36 10.52
CA PHE A 90 -13.87 -20.09 10.26
C PHE A 90 -13.82 -19.19 11.50
N ILE A 91 -14.89 -19.15 12.30
CA ILE A 91 -14.92 -18.42 13.57
C ILE A 91 -13.91 -18.99 14.56
N ALA A 92 -13.82 -20.32 14.68
CA ALA A 92 -12.84 -20.97 15.53
C ALA A 92 -11.40 -20.66 15.08
N LEU A 93 -11.14 -20.68 13.77
CA LEU A 93 -9.83 -20.35 13.21
C LEU A 93 -9.44 -18.88 13.50
N ASP A 94 -10.38 -17.95 13.37
CA ASP A 94 -10.18 -16.54 13.72
C ASP A 94 -9.80 -16.34 15.20
N HIS A 95 -10.45 -17.07 16.13
CA HIS A 95 -10.07 -17.06 17.53
C HIS A 95 -8.63 -17.58 17.75
N VAL A 96 -8.24 -18.65 17.06
CA VAL A 96 -6.87 -19.18 17.11
C VAL A 96 -5.88 -18.13 16.63
N ILE A 97 -6.14 -17.47 15.48
CA ILE A 97 -5.30 -16.40 14.94
C ILE A 97 -5.18 -15.25 15.95
N THR A 98 -6.28 -14.83 16.57
CA THR A 98 -6.29 -13.76 17.58
C THR A 98 -5.40 -14.08 18.77
N ILE A 99 -5.32 -15.34 19.21
CA ILE A 99 -4.42 -15.79 20.27
C ILE A 99 -2.95 -15.74 19.80
N LEU A 100 -2.66 -16.27 18.60
CA LEU A 100 -1.31 -16.27 18.04
C LEU A 100 -0.74 -14.85 17.87
N VAL A 101 -1.56 -13.93 17.38
CA VAL A 101 -1.20 -12.51 17.28
C VAL A 101 -0.86 -11.95 18.65
N GLY A 102 -1.61 -12.33 19.68
CA GLY A 102 -1.32 -11.94 21.04
C GLY A 102 0.03 -12.40 21.58
N LEU A 103 0.46 -13.60 21.20
CA LEU A 103 1.79 -14.09 21.53
C LEU A 103 2.87 -13.26 20.83
N LEU A 104 2.68 -12.93 19.54
CA LEU A 104 3.61 -12.12 18.77
C LEU A 104 3.81 -10.73 19.39
N MET A 105 2.76 -10.13 19.97
CA MET A 105 2.83 -8.82 20.63
C MET A 105 3.83 -8.75 21.79
N TRP A 106 4.12 -9.87 22.46
CA TRP A 106 5.14 -9.91 23.50
C TRP A 106 6.56 -9.77 22.94
N TYR A 107 6.78 -10.28 21.72
CA TYR A 107 8.06 -10.18 21.01
C TYR A 107 8.18 -8.89 20.19
N ALA A 108 7.06 -8.23 19.89
CA ALA A 108 7.00 -7.04 19.05
C ALA A 108 7.94 -5.90 19.50
N PRO A 109 8.12 -5.56 20.79
CA PRO A 109 9.03 -4.49 21.20
C PRO A 109 10.48 -4.72 20.75
N ILE A 110 10.95 -5.97 20.84
CA ILE A 110 12.31 -6.34 20.41
C ILE A 110 12.41 -6.26 18.89
N GLY A 111 11.43 -6.82 18.17
CA GLY A 111 11.40 -6.78 16.71
C GLY A 111 11.33 -5.36 16.14
N ILE A 112 10.46 -4.51 16.69
CA ILE A 112 10.32 -3.10 16.27
C ILE A 112 11.61 -2.33 16.54
N ALA A 113 12.25 -2.51 17.71
CA ALA A 113 13.52 -1.84 18.01
C ALA A 113 14.62 -2.24 17.02
N SER A 114 14.73 -3.53 16.68
CA SER A 114 15.69 -4.02 15.68
C SER A 114 15.38 -3.50 14.28
N LEU A 115 14.12 -3.43 13.88
CA LEU A 115 13.71 -2.90 12.58
C LEU A 115 14.04 -1.41 12.45
N ILE A 116 13.72 -0.60 13.46
CA ILE A 116 14.06 0.83 13.49
C ILE A 116 15.59 1.00 13.43
N ALA A 117 16.34 0.22 14.21
CA ALA A 117 17.80 0.27 14.19
C ALA A 117 18.37 -0.08 12.81
N SER A 118 17.84 -1.13 12.15
CA SER A 118 18.23 -1.52 10.80
C SER A 118 18.01 -0.40 9.79
N LYS A 119 16.86 0.28 9.87
CA LYS A 119 16.54 1.41 8.98
C LYS A 119 17.46 2.61 9.21
N ILE A 120 17.82 2.90 10.45
CA ILE A 120 18.80 3.95 10.75
C ILE A 120 20.19 3.61 10.19
N MET A 121 20.57 2.33 10.13
CA MET A 121 21.87 1.89 9.59
C MET A 121 21.97 1.97 8.05
N GLU A 122 20.85 1.93 7.33
CA GLU A 122 20.80 2.12 5.87
C GLU A 122 21.19 3.55 5.45
N ILE A 123 21.29 4.48 6.40
CA ILE A 123 21.68 5.86 6.18
C ILE A 123 23.19 5.98 5.90
N HIS A 124 23.57 6.20 4.64
CA HIS A 124 24.99 6.32 4.25
C HIS A 124 25.53 7.76 4.29
N ASP A 125 24.75 8.78 3.94
CA ASP A 125 25.22 10.19 3.92
C ASP A 125 24.06 11.22 4.10
N LEU A 126 23.62 11.44 5.34
CA LEU A 126 22.53 12.38 5.68
C LEU A 126 22.76 13.78 5.11
N GLY A 127 24.01 14.26 5.09
CA GLY A 127 24.32 15.64 4.73
C GLY A 127 23.96 15.99 3.29
N LYS A 128 24.34 15.13 2.33
CA LYS A 128 24.10 15.37 0.90
C LYS A 128 22.64 15.12 0.49
N THR A 129 22.01 14.10 1.06
CA THR A 129 20.60 13.78 0.82
C THR A 129 19.70 14.89 1.36
N LEU A 130 19.98 15.40 2.55
CA LEU A 130 19.22 16.52 3.15
C LEU A 130 19.43 17.84 2.40
N GLN A 131 20.62 18.07 1.84
CA GLN A 131 20.91 19.29 1.07
C GLN A 131 20.18 19.35 -0.28
N SER A 132 19.99 18.20 -0.94
CA SER A 132 19.39 18.13 -2.29
C SER A 132 17.90 17.79 -2.28
N LEU A 133 17.44 17.00 -1.30
CA LEU A 133 16.06 16.49 -1.21
C LEU A 133 15.37 16.80 0.12
N GLY A 134 16.02 17.54 1.02
CA GLY A 134 15.48 17.83 2.36
C GLY A 134 14.14 18.57 2.31
N LEU A 135 14.00 19.56 1.43
CA LEU A 135 12.73 20.30 1.27
C LEU A 135 11.60 19.40 0.76
N TYR A 136 11.91 18.46 -0.15
CA TYR A 136 10.94 17.47 -0.62
C TYR A 136 10.49 16.57 0.54
N MET A 137 11.42 15.98 1.30
CA MET A 137 11.10 15.12 2.45
C MET A 137 10.28 15.85 3.51
N VAL A 138 10.66 17.09 3.84
CA VAL A 138 9.92 17.92 4.79
C VAL A 138 8.51 18.17 4.29
N THR A 139 8.32 18.41 2.99
CA THR A 139 6.99 18.64 2.41
C THR A 139 6.10 17.41 2.51
N VAL A 140 6.63 16.21 2.20
CA VAL A 140 5.90 14.94 2.33
C VAL A 140 5.53 14.67 3.78
N ILE A 141 6.50 14.71 4.69
CA ILE A 141 6.29 14.46 6.13
C ILE A 141 5.28 15.46 6.70
N LEU A 142 5.42 16.74 6.38
CA LEU A 142 4.49 17.77 6.83
C LEU A 142 3.07 17.51 6.30
N GLY A 143 2.95 17.13 5.03
CA GLY A 143 1.67 16.74 4.41
C GLY A 143 1.01 15.58 5.15
N LEU A 144 1.76 14.51 5.44
CA LEU A 144 1.27 13.33 6.18
C LEU A 144 0.84 13.70 7.60
N VAL A 145 1.62 14.51 8.31
CA VAL A 145 1.31 14.99 9.67
C VAL A 145 0.02 15.83 9.66
N ILE A 146 -0.10 16.77 8.72
CA ILE A 146 -1.32 17.58 8.56
C ILE A 146 -2.51 16.70 8.20
N HIS A 147 -2.34 15.72 7.33
CA HIS A 147 -3.43 14.83 6.93
C HIS A 147 -3.92 13.98 8.10
N LEU A 148 -3.01 13.38 8.88
CA LEU A 148 -3.35 12.53 10.03
C LEU A 148 -3.98 13.32 11.19
N PHE A 149 -3.31 14.38 11.65
CA PHE A 149 -3.75 15.14 12.82
C PHE A 149 -4.74 16.26 12.51
N GLY A 150 -4.86 16.66 11.26
CA GLY A 150 -5.81 17.65 10.76
C GLY A 150 -6.98 17.00 10.04
N THR A 151 -6.78 16.56 8.80
CA THR A 151 -7.87 16.10 7.91
C THR A 151 -8.62 14.90 8.47
N ILE A 152 -7.93 13.79 8.74
CA ILE A 152 -8.55 12.55 9.26
C ILE A 152 -9.15 12.80 10.64
N SER A 153 -8.44 13.52 11.51
CA SER A 153 -8.91 13.85 12.86
C SER A 153 -10.19 14.71 12.83
N LEU A 154 -10.28 15.66 11.89
CA LEU A 154 -11.46 16.50 11.69
C LEU A 154 -12.64 15.68 11.15
N VAL A 155 -12.42 14.81 10.17
CA VAL A 155 -13.45 13.91 9.64
C VAL A 155 -13.97 12.99 10.75
N TYR A 156 -13.08 12.42 11.56
CA TYR A 156 -13.46 11.61 12.72
C TYR A 156 -14.30 12.41 13.72
N PHE A 157 -13.89 13.63 14.06
CA PHE A 157 -14.63 14.49 14.98
C PHE A 157 -16.00 14.90 14.41
N ALA A 158 -16.08 15.21 13.11
CA ALA A 158 -17.33 15.56 12.44
C ALA A 158 -18.33 14.41 12.46
N ALA A 159 -17.88 13.18 12.19
CA ALA A 159 -18.73 12.00 12.15
C ALA A 159 -19.08 11.44 13.54
N SER A 160 -18.11 11.32 14.43
CA SER A 160 -18.29 10.65 15.74
C SER A 160 -18.62 11.60 16.88
N ARG A 161 -18.33 12.91 16.73
CA ARG A 161 -18.38 13.94 17.79
C ARG A 161 -17.54 13.59 19.03
N LYS A 162 -16.57 12.67 18.90
CA LYS A 162 -15.65 12.25 19.96
C LYS A 162 -14.25 12.78 19.70
N ASN A 163 -13.44 12.86 20.75
CA ASN A 163 -12.06 13.33 20.65
C ASN A 163 -11.19 12.33 19.84
N PRO A 164 -10.68 12.71 18.65
CA PRO A 164 -9.87 11.83 17.79
C PRO A 164 -8.53 11.46 18.42
N TYR A 165 -7.90 12.35 19.18
CA TYR A 165 -6.58 12.11 19.74
C TYR A 165 -6.58 11.05 20.84
N LYS A 166 -7.70 10.90 21.56
CA LYS A 166 -7.87 9.80 22.52
C LYS A 166 -7.92 8.44 21.80
N PHE A 167 -8.58 8.40 20.65
CA PHE A 167 -8.64 7.22 19.80
C PHE A 167 -7.27 6.89 19.18
N LEU A 168 -6.59 7.88 18.60
CA LEU A 168 -5.24 7.74 18.05
C LEU A 168 -4.22 7.24 19.09
N LYS A 169 -4.33 7.67 20.36
CA LYS A 169 -3.45 7.20 21.43
C LYS A 169 -3.52 5.68 21.63
N GLY A 170 -4.71 5.08 21.47
CA GLY A 170 -4.87 3.64 21.56
C GLY A 170 -4.30 2.87 20.36
N LEU A 171 -3.88 3.56 19.29
CA LEU A 171 -3.28 2.99 18.08
C LEU A 171 -1.75 3.15 18.01
N ILE A 172 -1.11 3.74 19.03
CA ILE A 172 0.35 4.00 19.03
C ILE A 172 1.16 2.74 18.73
N GLN A 173 0.76 1.58 19.27
CA GLN A 173 1.49 0.35 19.04
C GLN A 173 1.44 -0.09 17.57
N ALA A 174 0.26 -0.01 16.93
CA ALA A 174 0.11 -0.28 15.51
C ALA A 174 0.92 0.71 14.66
N ALA A 175 0.92 2.00 15.01
CA ALA A 175 1.70 3.02 14.32
C ALA A 175 3.22 2.77 14.40
N MET A 176 3.73 2.37 15.58
CA MET A 176 5.14 2.01 15.76
C MET A 176 5.52 0.75 14.99
N THR A 177 4.64 -0.26 14.96
CA THR A 177 4.86 -1.45 14.12
C THR A 177 4.87 -1.08 12.64
N ALA A 178 3.99 -0.18 12.20
CA ALA A 178 3.93 0.26 10.81
C ALA A 178 5.19 1.02 10.40
N LEU A 179 5.68 1.91 11.27
CA LEU A 179 6.93 2.61 11.05
C LEU A 179 8.13 1.65 10.96
N GLY A 180 8.19 0.62 11.82
CA GLY A 180 9.30 -0.34 11.78
C GLY A 180 9.24 -1.30 10.59
N THR A 181 8.05 -1.78 10.23
CA THR A 181 7.89 -2.80 9.17
C THR A 181 7.76 -2.22 7.77
N ALA A 182 7.39 -0.93 7.65
CA ALA A 182 7.09 -0.26 6.38
C ALA A 182 6.04 -1.01 5.51
N SER A 183 5.13 -1.78 6.14
CA SER A 183 4.10 -2.56 5.43
C SER A 183 2.76 -2.53 6.17
N SER A 184 1.72 -2.01 5.50
CA SER A 184 0.35 -2.00 6.05
C SER A 184 -0.18 -3.42 6.27
N ALA A 185 0.13 -4.38 5.37
CA ALA A 185 -0.29 -5.77 5.52
C ALA A 185 0.35 -6.45 6.75
N ALA A 186 1.63 -6.19 7.02
CA ALA A 186 2.32 -6.75 8.18
C ALA A 186 1.76 -6.23 9.53
N THR A 187 1.19 -5.04 9.53
CA THR A 187 0.67 -4.37 10.74
C THR A 187 -0.78 -4.68 11.05
N LEU A 188 -1.49 -5.29 10.10
CA LEU A 188 -2.92 -5.56 10.18
C LEU A 188 -3.31 -6.32 11.46
N PRO A 189 -2.59 -7.38 11.89
CA PRO A 189 -2.93 -8.10 13.11
C PRO A 189 -2.80 -7.26 14.39
N VAL A 190 -1.80 -6.38 14.44
CA VAL A 190 -1.61 -5.45 15.56
C VAL A 190 -2.75 -4.44 15.61
N THR A 191 -3.14 -3.93 14.44
CA THR A 191 -4.22 -2.95 14.29
C THR A 191 -5.56 -3.49 14.75
N PHE A 192 -5.88 -4.76 14.43
CA PHE A 192 -7.07 -5.46 14.94
C PHE A 192 -7.19 -5.36 16.45
N ARG A 193 -6.15 -5.80 17.16
CA ARG A 193 -6.13 -5.79 18.63
C ARG A 193 -6.21 -4.40 19.22
N CYS A 194 -5.50 -3.42 18.64
CA CYS A 194 -5.57 -2.04 19.11
C CYS A 194 -6.98 -1.46 18.96
N LEU A 195 -7.72 -1.78 17.89
CA LEU A 195 -9.09 -1.33 17.71
C LEU A 195 -10.10 -2.04 18.63
N GLU A 196 -9.95 -3.35 18.81
CA GLU A 196 -10.77 -4.10 19.77
C GLU A 196 -10.53 -3.61 21.20
N ALA A 197 -9.28 -3.33 21.58
CA ALA A 197 -8.93 -2.74 22.88
C ALA A 197 -9.47 -1.31 23.04
N ASN A 198 -9.66 -0.57 21.94
CA ASN A 198 -10.35 0.72 21.91
C ASN A 198 -11.88 0.60 21.95
N GLY A 199 -12.44 -0.61 22.04
CA GLY A 199 -13.87 -0.87 22.15
C GLY A 199 -14.62 -0.80 20.82
N ILE A 200 -13.93 -0.96 19.69
CA ILE A 200 -14.59 -1.10 18.38
C ILE A 200 -15.06 -2.54 18.21
N ASP A 201 -16.29 -2.71 17.75
CA ASP A 201 -16.90 -4.03 17.57
C ASP A 201 -16.13 -4.84 16.49
N PRO A 202 -15.72 -6.08 16.80
CA PRO A 202 -14.94 -6.93 15.89
C PRO A 202 -15.60 -7.17 14.53
N SER A 203 -16.93 -7.13 14.45
CA SER A 203 -17.68 -7.33 13.22
C SER A 203 -17.35 -6.25 12.18
N TYR A 204 -17.12 -5.02 12.62
CA TYR A 204 -16.71 -3.93 11.72
C TYR A 204 -15.22 -3.99 11.42
N THR A 205 -14.38 -4.24 12.42
CA THR A 205 -12.92 -4.27 12.19
C THR A 205 -12.55 -5.38 11.21
N LYS A 206 -13.13 -6.58 11.36
CA LYS A 206 -12.87 -7.78 10.52
C LYS A 206 -13.25 -7.59 9.06
N PHE A 207 -14.16 -6.68 8.77
CA PHE A 207 -14.52 -6.33 7.40
C PHE A 207 -13.75 -5.12 6.87
N VAL A 208 -13.73 -4.02 7.62
CA VAL A 208 -13.19 -2.74 7.16
C VAL A 208 -11.67 -2.74 7.06
N LEU A 209 -10.97 -3.35 8.02
CA LEU A 209 -9.51 -3.30 8.05
C LEU A 209 -8.84 -4.06 6.90
N PRO A 210 -9.21 -5.31 6.56
CA PRO A 210 -8.56 -6.02 5.45
C PRO A 210 -8.77 -5.30 4.12
N VAL A 211 -9.99 -4.80 3.89
CA VAL A 211 -10.33 -4.03 2.68
C VAL A 211 -9.54 -2.71 2.65
N GLY A 212 -9.53 -1.99 3.76
CA GLY A 212 -8.83 -0.71 3.89
C GLY A 212 -7.31 -0.81 3.74
N ALA A 213 -6.69 -1.90 4.23
CA ALA A 213 -5.24 -2.09 4.15
C ALA A 213 -4.71 -2.24 2.71
N MET A 214 -5.58 -2.56 1.75
CA MET A 214 -5.25 -2.66 0.32
C MET A 214 -5.73 -1.45 -0.47
N ILE A 215 -6.93 -0.94 -0.19
CA ILE A 215 -7.57 0.08 -1.04
C ILE A 215 -7.28 1.50 -0.54
N ASN A 216 -7.18 1.70 0.77
CA ASN A 216 -7.10 3.04 1.37
C ASN A 216 -5.63 3.44 1.66
N MET A 217 -4.91 3.80 0.60
CA MET A 217 -3.50 4.20 0.65
C MET A 217 -3.30 5.74 0.55
N ASP A 218 -3.87 6.48 1.52
CA ASP A 218 -3.82 7.95 1.53
C ASP A 218 -2.39 8.51 1.52
N GLY A 219 -1.48 7.88 2.28
CA GLY A 219 -0.08 8.29 2.35
C GLY A 219 0.63 8.14 1.00
N THR A 220 0.38 7.04 0.29
CA THR A 220 0.93 6.79 -1.06
C THR A 220 0.40 7.80 -2.06
N ALA A 221 -0.90 8.12 -2.04
CA ALA A 221 -1.46 9.14 -2.93
C ALA A 221 -0.84 10.53 -2.69
N LEU A 222 -0.65 10.91 -1.42
CA LEU A 222 0.01 12.17 -1.06
C LEU A 222 1.46 12.19 -1.53
N TYR A 223 2.20 11.11 -1.27
CA TYR A 223 3.58 10.93 -1.71
C TYR A 223 3.72 11.06 -3.23
N GLU A 224 2.92 10.34 -4.00
CA GLU A 224 2.95 10.36 -5.47
C GLU A 224 2.62 11.73 -6.05
N ALA A 225 1.64 12.44 -5.45
CA ALA A 225 1.27 13.78 -5.88
C ALA A 225 2.39 14.79 -5.63
N VAL A 226 2.99 14.77 -4.43
CA VAL A 226 4.10 15.67 -4.07
C VAL A 226 5.33 15.35 -4.91
N ALA A 227 5.66 14.08 -5.10
CA ALA A 227 6.76 13.61 -5.92
C ALA A 227 6.64 14.07 -7.39
N SER A 228 5.45 13.96 -7.97
CA SER A 228 5.20 14.36 -9.35
C SER A 228 5.38 15.87 -9.55
N ILE A 229 4.87 16.67 -8.61
CA ILE A 229 5.04 18.13 -8.65
C ILE A 229 6.50 18.50 -8.43
N PHE A 230 7.20 17.80 -7.53
CA PHE A 230 8.63 18.01 -7.31
C PHE A 230 9.47 17.71 -8.56
N ILE A 231 9.20 16.59 -9.25
CA ILE A 231 9.88 16.24 -10.51
C ILE A 231 9.62 17.30 -11.59
N ALA A 232 8.41 17.84 -11.69
CA ALA A 232 8.12 18.94 -12.61
C ALA A 232 8.96 20.18 -12.28
N GLN A 233 9.08 20.53 -11.00
CA GLN A 233 9.84 21.70 -10.54
C GLN A 233 11.33 21.60 -10.81
N ILE A 234 11.97 20.45 -10.56
CA ILE A 234 13.42 20.28 -10.81
C ILE A 234 13.76 20.34 -12.30
N ASN A 235 12.82 19.94 -13.17
CA ASN A 235 12.96 20.03 -14.62
C ASN A 235 12.56 21.41 -15.20
N GLY A 236 12.16 22.36 -14.34
CA GLY A 236 11.68 23.67 -14.78
C GLY A 236 10.36 23.61 -15.57
N ILE A 237 9.59 22.52 -15.45
CA ILE A 237 8.31 22.32 -16.12
C ILE A 237 7.21 22.92 -15.25
N SER A 238 6.55 23.97 -15.74
CA SER A 238 5.38 24.52 -15.07
C SER A 238 4.15 23.67 -15.36
N LEU A 239 3.56 23.07 -14.32
CA LEU A 239 2.29 22.35 -14.45
C LEU A 239 1.12 23.34 -14.55
N SER A 240 0.29 23.16 -15.56
CA SER A 240 -1.00 23.85 -15.66
C SER A 240 -1.99 23.34 -14.59
N PHE A 241 -3.02 24.12 -14.29
CA PHE A 241 -4.09 23.70 -13.37
C PHE A 241 -4.71 22.35 -13.79
N GLY A 242 -4.92 22.14 -15.09
CA GLY A 242 -5.43 20.88 -15.63
C GLY A 242 -4.50 19.70 -15.31
N GLN A 243 -3.19 19.87 -15.47
CA GLN A 243 -2.22 18.82 -15.12
C GLN A 243 -2.18 18.55 -13.62
N VAL A 244 -2.32 19.55 -12.76
CA VAL A 244 -2.38 19.34 -11.30
C VAL A 244 -3.62 18.52 -10.92
N VAL A 245 -4.78 18.80 -11.54
CA VAL A 245 -5.99 17.98 -11.36
C VAL A 245 -5.77 16.55 -11.88
N THR A 246 -5.12 16.39 -13.04
CA THR A 246 -4.74 15.07 -13.55
C THR A 246 -3.88 14.32 -12.54
N VAL A 247 -2.78 14.92 -12.04
CA VAL A 247 -1.92 14.32 -11.00
C VAL A 247 -2.75 13.85 -9.82
N SER A 248 -3.65 14.70 -9.31
CA SER A 248 -4.49 14.35 -8.16
C SER A 248 -5.35 13.13 -8.42
N ILE A 249 -6.06 13.08 -9.55
CA ILE A 249 -6.94 11.95 -9.90
C ILE A 249 -6.10 10.69 -10.12
N THR A 250 -5.01 10.80 -10.86
CA THR A 250 -4.17 9.65 -11.20
C THR A 250 -3.45 9.08 -9.99
N ALA A 251 -2.97 9.93 -9.06
CA ALA A 251 -2.34 9.47 -7.82
C ALA A 251 -3.34 8.74 -6.92
N THR A 252 -4.58 9.24 -6.80
CA THR A 252 -5.63 8.54 -6.04
C THR A 252 -5.99 7.18 -6.66
N LEU A 253 -6.04 7.09 -7.99
CA LEU A 253 -6.31 5.82 -8.66
C LEU A 253 -5.13 4.86 -8.59
N ALA A 254 -3.91 5.38 -8.73
CA ALA A 254 -2.68 4.60 -8.69
C ALA A 254 -2.42 4.05 -7.27
N SER A 255 -2.73 4.82 -6.22
CA SER A 255 -2.58 4.37 -4.84
C SER A 255 -3.47 3.16 -4.50
N ILE A 256 -4.64 3.00 -5.13
CA ILE A 256 -5.49 1.81 -4.94
C ILE A 256 -4.82 0.55 -5.55
N GLY A 257 -4.05 0.74 -6.61
CA GLY A 257 -3.32 -0.34 -7.30
C GLY A 257 -1.95 -0.66 -6.70
N ALA A 258 -1.48 0.14 -5.73
CA ALA A 258 -0.21 -0.14 -5.05
C ALA A 258 -0.37 -1.35 -4.12
N ALA A 259 0.55 -2.30 -4.21
CA ALA A 259 0.57 -3.44 -3.31
C ALA A 259 0.98 -2.98 -1.89
N SER A 260 0.46 -3.64 -0.84
CA SER A 260 0.80 -3.33 0.55
C SER A 260 2.16 -3.86 1.00
N ILE A 261 3.15 -3.78 0.12
CA ILE A 261 4.55 -4.15 0.32
C ILE A 261 5.44 -2.90 0.36
N PRO A 262 6.59 -2.95 1.03
CA PRO A 262 7.53 -1.83 1.04
C PRO A 262 7.90 -1.39 -0.38
N SER A 263 8.03 -0.08 -0.59
CA SER A 263 8.44 0.54 -1.85
C SER A 263 7.52 0.30 -3.06
N ALA A 264 6.29 -0.19 -2.85
CA ALA A 264 5.32 -0.38 -3.94
C ALA A 264 4.93 0.95 -4.64
N GLY A 265 4.94 2.06 -3.90
CA GLY A 265 4.58 3.39 -4.40
C GLY A 265 5.46 3.90 -5.55
N LEU A 266 6.72 3.43 -5.64
CA LEU A 266 7.63 3.81 -6.71
C LEU A 266 7.18 3.30 -8.09
N VAL A 267 6.57 2.11 -8.14
CA VAL A 267 6.08 1.52 -9.40
C VAL A 267 4.83 2.24 -9.89
N THR A 268 3.94 2.61 -8.98
CA THR A 268 2.71 3.34 -9.29
C THR A 268 2.98 4.81 -9.64
N MET A 269 4.06 5.39 -9.13
CA MET A 269 4.50 6.74 -9.50
C MET A 269 4.81 6.90 -11.00
N LEU A 270 5.31 5.85 -11.67
CA LEU A 270 5.50 5.85 -13.13
C LEU A 270 4.19 6.14 -13.89
N ILE A 271 3.06 5.65 -13.38
CA ILE A 271 1.74 5.84 -13.97
C ILE A 271 1.36 7.32 -13.90
N VAL A 272 1.58 7.94 -12.73
CA VAL A 272 1.27 9.34 -12.47
C VAL A 272 2.12 10.26 -13.35
N LEU A 273 3.44 10.04 -13.42
CA LEU A 273 4.34 10.84 -14.26
C LEU A 273 3.99 10.73 -15.75
N SER A 274 3.71 9.52 -16.22
CA SER A 274 3.35 9.27 -17.62
C SER A 274 2.04 9.96 -17.99
N ALA A 275 1.07 10.03 -17.07
CA ALA A 275 -0.23 10.66 -17.31
C ALA A 275 -0.14 12.18 -17.54
N VAL A 276 0.88 12.84 -17.00
CA VAL A 276 1.13 14.27 -17.20
C VAL A 276 2.32 14.57 -18.12
N GLY A 277 2.96 13.54 -18.67
CA GLY A 277 4.07 13.65 -19.62
C GLY A 277 5.39 14.11 -18.97
N LEU A 278 5.61 13.79 -17.69
CA LEU A 278 6.85 14.10 -16.99
C LEU A 278 7.91 13.00 -17.21
N PRO A 279 9.21 13.36 -17.22
CA PRO A 279 10.29 12.40 -17.39
C PRO A 279 10.35 11.39 -16.22
N ALA A 280 10.27 10.11 -16.56
CA ALA A 280 10.28 9.01 -15.60
C ALA A 280 11.69 8.68 -15.05
N ASP A 281 12.75 9.10 -15.74
CA ASP A 281 14.14 8.80 -15.36
C ASP A 281 14.52 9.45 -14.01
N ASP A 282 13.84 10.55 -13.66
CA ASP A 282 14.05 11.29 -12.40
C ASP A 282 13.43 10.61 -11.17
N ILE A 283 12.67 9.51 -11.35
CA ILE A 283 12.21 8.69 -10.22
C ILE A 283 13.40 8.16 -9.42
N SER A 284 14.53 7.87 -10.08
CA SER A 284 15.75 7.39 -9.45
C SER A 284 16.24 8.28 -8.30
N ILE A 285 15.97 9.58 -8.38
CA ILE A 285 16.30 10.57 -7.35
C ILE A 285 15.46 10.34 -6.08
N ILE A 286 14.19 9.95 -6.24
CA ILE A 286 13.25 9.72 -5.15
C ILE A 286 13.49 8.36 -4.48
N ILE A 287 13.92 7.34 -5.23
CA ILE A 287 14.28 6.02 -4.68
C ILE A 287 15.30 6.14 -3.55
N ALA A 288 16.23 7.09 -3.65
CA ALA A 288 17.27 7.31 -2.64
C ALA A 288 16.73 7.73 -1.25
N VAL A 289 15.51 8.26 -1.19
CA VAL A 289 14.84 8.71 0.05
C VAL A 289 13.58 7.93 0.39
N ASP A 290 13.12 7.03 -0.49
CA ASP A 290 11.89 6.24 -0.33
C ASP A 290 11.89 5.40 0.95
N TRP A 291 13.05 4.87 1.35
CA TRP A 291 13.16 4.05 2.56
C TRP A 291 12.80 4.81 3.86
N LEU A 292 12.84 6.16 3.83
CA LEU A 292 12.54 7.04 4.97
C LEU A 292 11.08 7.54 4.97
N LEU A 293 10.43 7.55 3.81
CA LEU A 293 9.12 8.20 3.59
C LEU A 293 7.94 7.24 3.63
#